data_AF-A0A0Q0YPU6-F1
#
_entry.id   AF-A0A0Q0YPU6-F1
#
_cell.length_a   1.000
_cell.length_b   1.000
_cell.length_c   1.000
_cell.angle_alpha   90.00
_cell.angle_beta   90.00
_cell.angle_gamma   90.00
#
_symmetry.space_group_name_H-M   'P 1'
#
loop_
_entity.id
_entity.type
_entity.pdbx_description
1 polymer ?
#
loop_
_entity_poly.entity_id
_entity_poly.type
_entity_poly.pdbx_seq_one_letter_code
_entity_poly.pdbx_strand_id
1 'polypeptide(L)'
;MYYGDTQFGAAVDKAIENWTEASNGAIKIVKVDQPTEHSIEIVDRYSGNFGQFTLTPSPRLYLSKNRLKTADMANQAFVVGHELGHAMGLSHGCDDTIMRDLRTFGTSSLVPTAVDVAAVRQGNF
;
A
#
# COMPACT_ATOMS: atom_id res chain seq x y z
N MET A 1 -2.20 1.48 11.43
CA MET A 1 -1.68 0.24 10.81
C MET A 1 -0.99 -0.58 11.87
N TYR A 2 -1.33 -1.85 12.00
CA TYR A 2 -0.71 -2.76 12.94
C TYR A 2 0.26 -3.67 12.18
N TYR A 3 1.51 -3.72 12.63
CA TYR A 3 2.49 -4.68 12.14
C TYR A 3 2.30 -5.96 12.95
N GLY A 4 1.75 -7.00 12.32
CA GLY A 4 1.96 -8.36 12.82
C GLY A 4 3.41 -8.78 12.61
N ASP A 5 3.67 -10.09 12.49
CA ASP A 5 4.98 -10.65 12.13
C ASP A 5 5.28 -10.54 10.61
N THR A 6 5.27 -9.32 10.06
CA THR A 6 5.66 -9.10 8.67
C THR A 6 7.18 -9.01 8.54
N GLN A 7 7.75 -9.76 7.59
CA GLN A 7 9.17 -9.65 7.24
C GLN A 7 9.45 -8.42 6.36
N PHE A 8 8.41 -7.71 5.90
CA PHE A 8 8.49 -6.57 5.00
C PHE A 8 8.35 -5.22 5.72
N GLY A 9 8.57 -5.18 7.04
CA GLY A 9 8.36 -3.97 7.85
C GLY A 9 9.07 -2.72 7.32
N ALA A 10 10.30 -2.85 6.79
CA ALA A 10 11.01 -1.73 6.17
C ALA A 10 10.27 -1.19 4.94
N ALA A 11 9.67 -2.07 4.13
CA ALA A 11 8.93 -1.67 2.92
C ALA A 11 7.64 -0.95 3.28
N VAL A 12 7.00 -1.36 4.37
CA VAL A 12 5.84 -0.68 4.90
C VAL A 12 6.22 0.71 5.43
N ASP A 13 7.34 0.84 6.16
CA ASP A 13 7.84 2.13 6.62
C ASP A 13 8.13 3.08 5.46
N LYS A 14 8.79 2.57 4.40
CA LYS A 14 9.09 3.37 3.21
C LYS A 14 7.82 3.77 2.45
N ALA A 15 6.82 2.89 2.36
CA ALA A 15 5.54 3.22 1.73
C ALA A 15 4.79 4.31 2.49
N ILE A 16 4.79 4.26 3.83
CA ILE A 16 4.22 5.31 4.69
C ILE A 16 4.93 6.65 4.48
N GLU A 17 6.27 6.64 4.44
CA GLU A 17 7.07 7.82 4.14
C GLU A 17 6.71 8.40 2.77
N ASN A 18 6.65 7.58 1.71
CA ASN A 18 6.33 8.03 0.36
C ASN A 18 4.94 8.70 0.27
N TRP A 19 3.92 8.15 0.96
CA TRP A 19 2.59 8.78 1.04
C TRP A 19 2.60 10.10 1.82
N THR A 20 3.40 10.16 2.89
CA THR A 20 3.58 11.37 3.70
C THR A 20 4.26 12.46 2.87
N GLU A 21 5.35 12.13 2.18
CA GLU A 21 6.12 13.05 1.33
C GLU A 21 5.29 13.55 0.15
N ALA A 22 4.66 12.65 -0.62
CA ALA A 22 3.84 13.01 -1.78
C ALA A 22 2.68 13.95 -1.42
N SER A 23 2.16 13.83 -0.20
CA SER A 23 1.07 14.66 0.30
C SER A 23 1.52 15.90 1.06
N ASN A 24 2.83 16.18 1.12
CA ASN A 24 3.41 17.24 1.97
C ASN A 24 2.93 17.14 3.43
N GLY A 25 2.81 15.93 3.94
CA GLY A 25 2.39 15.61 5.31
C GLY A 25 0.87 15.67 5.55
N ALA A 26 0.05 15.91 4.51
CA ALA A 26 -1.40 15.94 4.63
C ALA A 26 -2.01 14.55 4.88
N ILE A 27 -1.39 13.48 4.38
CA ILE A 27 -1.75 12.09 4.66
C ILE A 27 -0.77 11.54 5.68
N LYS A 28 -1.29 11.02 6.79
CA LYS A 28 -0.50 10.39 7.85
C LYS A 28 -1.00 8.98 8.13
N ILE A 29 -0.15 8.00 7.87
CA ILE A 29 -0.44 6.60 8.19
C ILE A 29 0.34 6.26 9.46
N VAL A 30 -0.40 6.03 10.55
CA VAL A 30 0.19 5.84 11.88
C VAL A 30 0.32 4.35 12.18
N LYS A 31 1.48 3.93 12.68
CA LYS A 31 1.71 2.59 13.20
C LYS A 31 1.17 2.47 14.63
N VAL A 32 0.53 1.36 14.95
CA VAL A 32 -0.01 1.06 16.28
C VAL A 32 0.56 -0.28 16.76
N ASP A 33 0.80 -0.38 18.07
CA ASP A 33 1.44 -1.56 18.69
C ASP A 33 0.47 -2.72 18.95
N GLN A 34 -0.84 -2.48 18.82
CA GLN A 34 -1.91 -3.47 18.94
C GLN A 34 -2.98 -3.20 17.88
N PRO A 35 -3.68 -4.23 17.38
CA PRO A 35 -4.82 -4.03 16.50
C PRO A 35 -5.90 -3.15 17.15
N THR A 36 -6.49 -2.28 16.35
CA THR A 36 -7.66 -1.47 16.71
C THR A 36 -8.77 -1.71 15.69
N GLU A 37 -10.00 -1.30 15.97
CA GLU A 37 -11.12 -1.41 15.02
C GLU A 37 -10.83 -0.74 13.66
N HIS A 38 -9.98 0.29 13.66
CA HIS A 38 -9.62 1.06 12.46
C HIS A 38 -8.23 0.73 11.92
N SER A 39 -7.50 -0.21 12.52
CA SER A 39 -6.19 -0.58 12.02
C SER A 39 -6.28 -1.58 10.88
N ILE A 40 -5.52 -1.32 9.82
CA ILE A 40 -5.17 -2.33 8.83
C ILE A 40 -4.10 -3.23 9.45
N GLU A 41 -4.35 -4.54 9.46
CA GLU A 41 -3.38 -5.56 9.85
C GLU A 41 -2.54 -5.98 8.63
N ILE A 42 -1.21 -5.95 8.75
CA ILE A 42 -0.31 -6.51 7.73
C ILE A 42 -0.09 -8.00 7.99
N VAL A 43 -0.35 -8.83 6.97
CA VAL A 43 -0.20 -10.28 7.06
C VAL A 43 0.61 -10.82 5.89
N ASP A 44 1.70 -11.51 6.19
CA ASP A 44 2.47 -12.17 5.14
C ASP A 44 1.90 -13.56 4.83
N ARG A 45 1.74 -13.90 3.54
CA ARG A 45 1.26 -15.21 3.09
C ARG A 45 1.94 -15.68 1.81
N TYR A 46 1.74 -16.93 1.42
CA TYR A 46 2.06 -17.39 0.06
C TYR A 46 0.91 -17.03 -0.87
N SER A 47 1.20 -16.41 -2.01
CA SER A 47 0.16 -15.99 -2.97
C SER A 47 0.69 -15.87 -4.40
N GLY A 48 -0.22 -15.99 -5.37
CA GLY A 48 0.04 -15.66 -6.77
C GLY A 48 0.09 -14.15 -7.03
N ASN A 49 -0.55 -13.33 -6.20
CA ASN A 49 -0.46 -11.87 -6.28
C ASN A 49 0.74 -11.36 -5.47
N PHE A 50 1.19 -10.12 -5.72
CA PHE A 50 2.25 -9.48 -4.92
C PHE A 50 1.70 -8.91 -3.60
N GLY A 51 0.57 -8.21 -3.69
CA GLY A 51 -0.20 -7.66 -2.57
C GLY A 51 -1.69 -7.98 -2.73
N GLN A 52 -2.45 -7.79 -1.65
CA GLN A 52 -3.91 -7.68 -1.71
C GLN A 52 -4.45 -7.02 -0.44
N PHE A 53 -5.18 -5.93 -0.60
CA PHE A 53 -6.04 -5.38 0.44
C PHE A 53 -7.42 -6.04 0.47
N THR A 54 -7.94 -6.29 1.68
CA THR A 54 -9.30 -6.81 1.90
C THR A 54 -9.97 -6.08 3.07
N LEU A 55 -11.25 -5.72 2.94
CA LEU A 55 -12.02 -5.12 4.04
C LEU A 55 -12.68 -6.16 4.95
N THR A 56 -13.02 -7.34 4.43
CA THR A 56 -13.78 -8.38 5.15
C THR A 56 -12.94 -9.63 5.41
N PRO A 57 -13.11 -10.31 6.56
CA PRO A 57 -13.93 -9.95 7.71
C PRO A 57 -13.36 -8.78 8.54
N SER A 58 -12.10 -8.40 8.31
CA SER A 58 -11.45 -7.23 8.90
C SER A 58 -10.44 -6.62 7.91
N PRO A 59 -10.11 -5.32 8.02
CA PRO A 59 -9.14 -4.66 7.15
C PRO A 59 -7.76 -5.32 7.24
N ARG A 60 -7.31 -5.93 6.15
CA ARG A 60 -6.04 -6.63 6.04
C ARG A 60 -5.33 -6.31 4.75
N LEU A 61 -4.02 -6.19 4.85
CA LEU A 61 -3.12 -6.08 3.71
C LEU A 61 -2.25 -7.33 3.69
N TYR A 62 -2.47 -8.18 2.70
CA TYR A 62 -1.71 -9.41 2.51
C TYR A 62 -0.51 -9.20 1.62
N LEU A 63 0.69 -9.56 2.10
CA LEU A 63 1.94 -9.46 1.35
C LEU A 63 2.46 -10.85 0.97
N SER A 64 2.84 -11.02 -0.29
CA SER A 64 3.28 -12.32 -0.80
C SER A 64 4.74 -12.62 -0.50
N LYS A 65 4.98 -13.57 0.41
CA LYS A 65 6.32 -14.01 0.83
C LYS A 65 7.19 -14.45 -0.35
N ASN A 66 6.64 -15.29 -1.24
CA ASN A 66 7.37 -15.89 -2.36
C ASN A 66 7.64 -14.91 -3.51
N ARG A 67 6.85 -13.85 -3.65
CA ARG A 67 7.00 -12.86 -4.72
C ARG A 67 7.84 -11.66 -4.30
N LEU A 68 7.62 -11.16 -3.08
CA LEU A 68 8.26 -9.94 -2.59
C LEU A 68 9.67 -10.20 -2.07
N LYS A 69 9.98 -11.40 -1.55
CA LYS A 69 11.33 -11.73 -1.07
C LYS A 69 12.40 -11.63 -2.16
N THR A 70 12.03 -11.82 -3.41
CA THR A 70 12.93 -11.69 -4.58
C THR A 70 12.91 -10.30 -5.21
N ALA A 71 11.98 -9.43 -4.80
CA ALA A 71 11.89 -8.06 -5.29
C ALA A 71 12.85 -7.17 -4.51
N ASP A 72 13.38 -6.13 -5.17
CA ASP A 72 14.16 -5.11 -4.47
C ASP A 72 13.28 -4.27 -3.53
N MET A 73 13.94 -3.50 -2.67
CA MET A 73 13.30 -2.69 -1.65
C MET A 73 12.30 -1.66 -2.22
N ALA A 74 12.61 -1.07 -3.38
CA ALA A 74 11.74 -0.07 -4.00
C ALA A 74 10.45 -0.71 -4.52
N ASN A 75 10.54 -1.88 -5.13
CA ASN A 75 9.39 -2.64 -5.60
C ASN A 75 8.55 -3.21 -4.44
N GLN A 76 9.18 -3.61 -3.34
CA GLN A 76 8.45 -3.99 -2.13
C GLN A 76 7.65 -2.81 -1.58
N ALA A 77 8.27 -1.64 -1.45
CA ALA A 77 7.60 -0.43 -0.96
C ALA A 77 6.49 0.04 -1.93
N PHE A 78 6.71 -0.09 -3.24
CA PHE A 78 5.68 0.19 -4.25
C PHE A 78 4.43 -0.66 -4.04
N VAL A 79 4.58 -1.99 -3.90
CA VAL A 79 3.43 -2.89 -3.68
C VAL A 79 2.70 -2.51 -2.41
N VAL A 80 3.42 -2.27 -1.30
CA VAL A 80 2.76 -1.84 -0.05
C VAL A 80 2.04 -0.50 -0.24
N GLY A 81 2.67 0.46 -0.92
CA GLY A 81 2.11 1.78 -1.21
C GLY A 81 0.84 1.72 -2.05
N HIS A 82 0.81 0.83 -3.05
CA HIS A 82 -0.38 0.55 -3.87
C HIS A 82 -1.54 0.01 -3.02
N GLU A 83 -1.30 -1.03 -2.22
CA GLU A 83 -2.34 -1.61 -1.38
C GLU A 83 -2.81 -0.65 -0.26
N LEU A 84 -1.92 0.22 0.22
CA LEU A 84 -2.29 1.33 1.11
C LEU A 84 -3.25 2.32 0.45
N GLY A 85 -3.08 2.59 -0.86
CA GLY A 85 -4.03 3.39 -1.62
C GLY A 85 -5.42 2.76 -1.64
N HIS A 86 -5.51 1.44 -1.87
CA HIS A 86 -6.79 0.72 -1.73
C HIS A 86 -7.38 0.82 -0.33
N ALA A 87 -6.54 0.71 0.70
CA ALA A 87 -6.98 0.84 2.08
C ALA A 87 -7.49 2.25 2.42
N MET A 88 -7.04 3.27 1.69
CA MET A 88 -7.54 4.63 1.75
C MET A 88 -8.73 4.88 0.81
N GLY A 89 -9.23 3.85 0.12
CA GLY A 89 -10.43 3.91 -0.73
C GLY A 89 -10.15 4.04 -2.23
N LEU A 90 -8.89 4.16 -2.66
CA LEU A 90 -8.58 4.32 -4.07
C LEU A 90 -8.89 3.03 -4.86
N SER A 91 -9.55 3.18 -6.00
CA SER A 91 -9.58 2.15 -7.05
C SER A 91 -8.29 2.19 -7.88
N HIS A 92 -8.10 1.20 -8.77
CA HIS A 92 -7.03 1.29 -9.75
C HIS A 92 -7.14 2.59 -10.56
N GLY A 93 -5.99 3.21 -10.83
CA GLY A 93 -5.85 4.50 -11.50
C GLY A 93 -5.18 4.40 -12.87
N CYS A 94 -4.72 5.56 -13.36
CA CYS A 94 -4.00 5.69 -14.62
C CYS A 94 -2.61 5.02 -14.57
N ASP A 95 -2.03 4.77 -15.75
CA ASP A 95 -0.78 4.02 -15.89
C ASP A 95 0.46 4.71 -15.29
N ASP A 96 0.41 6.03 -15.10
CA ASP A 96 1.50 6.83 -14.56
C ASP A 96 1.42 7.02 -13.03
N THR A 97 0.40 6.48 -12.37
CA THR A 97 0.20 6.64 -10.93
C THR A 97 0.61 5.38 -10.14
N ILE A 98 0.69 5.49 -8.80
CA ILE A 98 0.99 4.32 -7.97
C ILE A 98 -0.16 3.30 -8.02
N MET A 99 -1.38 3.77 -8.29
CA MET A 99 -2.59 2.96 -8.32
C MET A 99 -2.85 2.24 -9.65
N ARG A 100 -1.92 2.28 -10.61
CA ARG A 100 -2.03 1.54 -11.87
C ARG A 100 -2.41 0.06 -11.64
N ASP A 101 -3.33 -0.46 -12.44
CA ASP A 101 -3.55 -1.91 -12.52
C ASP A 101 -2.32 -2.59 -13.12
N LEU A 102 -1.71 -3.52 -12.39
CA LEU A 102 -0.50 -4.24 -12.84
C LEU A 102 -0.70 -5.06 -14.13
N ARG A 103 -1.93 -5.18 -14.64
CA ARG A 103 -2.28 -5.76 -15.94
C ARG A 103 -2.08 -4.82 -17.13
N THR A 104 -1.89 -3.52 -16.91
CA THR A 104 -1.61 -2.56 -18.00
C THR A 104 -0.11 -2.48 -18.28
N PHE A 105 0.28 -2.25 -19.53
CA PHE A 105 1.68 -2.10 -19.93
C PHE A 105 2.08 -0.61 -19.86
N GLY A 106 3.13 -0.26 -19.11
CA GLY A 106 3.58 1.14 -18.96
C GLY A 106 4.65 1.34 -17.89
N THR A 107 5.17 2.57 -17.77
CA THR A 107 6.07 2.97 -16.67
C THR A 107 5.22 3.50 -15.51
N SER A 108 5.13 2.73 -14.43
CA SER A 108 4.44 3.15 -13.21
C SER A 108 5.33 4.09 -12.39
N SER A 109 4.73 5.07 -11.74
CA SER A 109 5.38 5.66 -10.58
C SER A 109 5.51 4.61 -9.47
N LEU A 110 6.70 4.46 -8.90
CA LEU A 110 6.93 3.60 -7.73
C LEU A 110 6.46 4.24 -6.42
N VAL A 111 6.08 5.52 -6.47
CA VAL A 111 5.65 6.33 -5.32
C VAL A 111 4.33 7.06 -5.63
N PRO A 112 3.55 7.45 -4.61
CA PRO A 112 2.30 8.18 -4.84
C PRO A 112 2.56 9.49 -5.57
N THR A 113 1.68 9.81 -6.51
CA THR A 113 1.71 11.04 -7.31
C THR A 113 0.75 12.09 -6.75
N ALA A 114 0.80 13.30 -7.28
CA ALA A 114 -0.17 14.34 -6.96
C ALA A 114 -1.62 13.93 -7.31
N VAL A 115 -1.80 13.08 -8.34
CA VAL A 115 -3.11 12.55 -8.73
C VAL A 115 -3.64 11.59 -7.65
N ASP A 116 -2.79 10.67 -7.19
CA ASP A 116 -3.16 9.72 -6.12
C ASP A 116 -3.53 10.47 -4.83
N VAL A 117 -2.74 11.46 -4.44
CA VAL A 117 -3.00 12.28 -3.25
C VAL A 117 -4.30 13.08 -3.39
N ALA A 118 -4.54 13.69 -4.55
CA ALA A 118 -5.78 14.41 -4.79
C ALA A 118 -7.00 13.48 -4.69
N ALA A 119 -6.91 12.27 -5.24
CA ALA A 119 -7.97 11.28 -5.17
C ALA A 119 -8.27 10.86 -3.71
N VAL A 120 -7.23 10.62 -2.88
CA VAL A 120 -7.43 10.32 -1.45
C VAL A 120 -8.17 11.45 -0.76
N ARG A 121 -7.75 12.69 -1.01
CA ARG A 121 -8.28 13.88 -0.32
C ARG A 121 -9.69 14.25 -0.73
N GLN A 122 -10.11 13.91 -1.95
CA GLN A 122 -11.47 14.19 -2.42
C GLN A 122 -12.52 13.27 -1.82
N GLY A 123 -12.12 12.12 -1.23
CA GLY A 123 -13.01 11.26 -0.45
C GLY A 123 -14.14 10.61 -1.26
N ASN A 124 -14.05 10.58 -2.58
CA ASN A 124 -15.03 9.94 -3.45
C ASN A 124 -14.84 8.42 -3.42
N PHE A 125 -15.37 7.78 -2.38
CA PHE A 125 -15.37 6.33 -2.21
C PHE A 125 -16.78 5.79 -2.11
#